data_AF-A0A1A3FNE0-F1
#
_entry.id   AF-A0A1A3FNE0-F1
#
_cell.length_a   1.000
_cell.length_b   1.000
_cell.length_c   1.000
_cell.angle_alpha   90.00
_cell.angle_beta   90.00
_cell.angle_gamma   90.00
#
_symmetry.space_group_name_H-M   'P 1'
#
loop_
_entity.id
_entity.type
_entity.pdbx_description
1 polymer ?
#
loop_
_entity_poly.entity_id
_entity_poly.type
_entity_poly.pdbx_seq_one_letter_code
_entity_poly.pdbx_strand_id
1 'polypeptide(L)'
;MSETVDATAYLTVEGTRWRHGTKQVRDAKVVRVTQGRPAQLTADQVAVRVTVRLPVEAFDPLRPEALIVVPEELVQRPVEVEATEGN
;
A
#
# COMPACT_ATOMS: atom_id res chain seq x y z
N MET A 1 -21.03 9.08 14.05
CA MET A 1 -19.61 8.80 13.78
C MET A 1 -19.56 7.39 13.26
N SER A 2 -19.11 7.18 12.03
CA SER A 2 -19.03 5.84 11.45
C SER A 2 -17.97 5.02 12.18
N GLU A 3 -18.29 3.78 12.56
CA GLU A 3 -17.34 2.89 13.21
C GLU A 3 -16.28 2.45 12.20
N THR A 4 -15.00 2.50 12.58
CA THR A 4 -13.87 2.17 11.69
C THR A 4 -12.97 1.13 12.31
N VAL A 5 -12.34 0.30 11.47
CA VAL A 5 -11.33 -0.68 11.85
C VAL A 5 -10.05 -0.47 11.04
N ASP A 6 -8.90 -0.74 11.67
CA ASP A 6 -7.59 -0.57 11.05
C ASP A 6 -7.02 -1.94 10.62
N ALA A 7 -6.64 -2.06 9.35
CA ALA A 7 -5.91 -3.19 8.80
C ALA A 7 -4.45 -2.78 8.55
N THR A 8 -3.49 -3.56 9.03
CA THR A 8 -2.05 -3.31 8.78
C THR A 8 -1.46 -4.40 7.90
N ALA A 9 -0.64 -3.99 6.93
CA ALA A 9 0.18 -4.86 6.12
C ALA A 9 1.61 -4.32 5.99
N TYR A 10 2.50 -5.17 5.50
CA TYR A 10 3.87 -4.85 5.14
C TYR A 10 4.09 -5.18 3.68
N LEU A 11 4.56 -4.19 2.91
CA LEU A 11 5.01 -4.35 1.54
C LEU A 11 6.52 -4.53 1.55
N THR A 12 7.04 -5.61 0.95
CA THR A 12 8.46 -5.69 0.61
C THR A 12 8.65 -5.08 -0.77
N VAL A 13 9.44 -4.02 -0.84
CA VAL A 13 9.79 -3.32 -2.07
C VAL A 13 11.24 -3.62 -2.40
N GLU A 14 11.50 -4.09 -3.61
CA GLU A 14 12.84 -4.37 -4.12
C GLU A 14 13.26 -3.29 -5.12
N GLY A 15 14.41 -2.68 -4.87
CA GLY A 15 15.03 -1.69 -5.75
C GLY A 15 15.94 -2.36 -6.78
N THR A 16 15.84 -1.94 -8.04
CA THR A 16 16.76 -2.36 -9.11
C THR A 16 17.84 -1.30 -9.30
N ARG A 17 19.13 -1.70 -9.23
CA ARG A 17 20.29 -0.80 -9.40
C ARG A 17 20.84 -0.78 -10.83
N TRP A 18 21.50 0.30 -11.20
CA TRP A 18 22.31 0.35 -12.42
C TRP A 18 23.51 -0.59 -12.32
N ARG A 19 23.82 -1.34 -13.39
CA ARG A 19 24.95 -2.30 -13.45
C ARG A 19 26.35 -1.67 -13.38
N HIS A 20 26.46 -0.34 -13.29
CA HIS A 20 27.73 0.39 -13.20
C HIS A 20 27.66 1.53 -12.18
N GLY A 21 28.15 1.26 -10.97
CA GLY A 21 28.90 2.26 -10.18
C GLY A 21 28.16 3.31 -9.35
N THR A 22 26.86 3.55 -9.48
CA THR A 22 26.18 4.58 -8.67
C THR A 22 25.14 4.01 -7.72
N LYS A 23 25.15 4.50 -6.46
CA LYS A 23 24.25 4.16 -5.34
C LYS A 23 22.75 4.48 -5.57
N GLN A 24 22.30 4.60 -6.81
CA GLN A 24 20.95 5.04 -7.15
C GLN A 24 20.09 3.85 -7.59
N VAL A 25 19.00 3.64 -6.86
CA VAL A 25 17.90 2.75 -7.26
C VAL A 25 17.20 3.39 -8.46
N ARG A 26 17.13 2.66 -9.58
CA ARG A 26 16.53 3.13 -10.83
C ARG A 26 15.02 2.95 -10.83
N ASP A 27 14.60 1.76 -10.42
CA ASP A 27 13.21 1.31 -10.40
C ASP A 27 12.96 0.53 -9.12
N ALA A 28 11.70 0.45 -8.72
CA ALA A 28 11.29 -0.33 -7.56
C ALA A 28 10.02 -1.11 -7.89
N LYS A 29 9.91 -2.31 -7.34
CA LYS A 29 8.70 -3.15 -7.46
C LYS A 29 8.33 -3.73 -6.11
N VAL A 30 7.04 -3.85 -5.85
CA VAL A 30 6.54 -4.63 -4.71
C VAL A 30 6.74 -6.11 -5.05
N VAL A 31 7.49 -6.83 -4.24
CA VAL A 31 7.79 -8.26 -4.43
C VAL A 31 7.07 -9.17 -3.45
N ARG A 32 6.53 -8.61 -2.36
CA ARG A 32 5.80 -9.35 -1.34
C ARG A 32 4.85 -8.45 -0.56
N VAL A 33 3.72 -9.00 -0.14
CA VAL A 33 2.79 -8.39 0.83
C VAL A 33 2.53 -9.39 1.96
N THR A 34 2.73 -8.97 3.21
CA THR A 34 2.51 -9.82 4.39
C THR A 34 1.79 -9.05 5.50
N GLN A 35 1.09 -9.75 6.40
CA GLN A 35 0.49 -9.10 7.58
C GLN A 35 1.55 -8.74 8.64
N GLY A 36 2.55 -9.60 8.83
CA GLY A 36 3.67 -9.37 9.74
C GLY A 36 4.86 -8.71 9.05
N ARG A 37 5.74 -8.11 9.85
CA ARG A 37 7.03 -7.58 9.37
C ARG A 37 7.87 -8.75 8.81
N PRO A 38 8.46 -8.62 7.61
CA PRO A 38 9.35 -9.64 7.07
C PRO A 38 10.54 -9.90 8.00
N ALA A 39 10.79 -11.17 8.33
CA ALA A 39 11.88 -11.55 9.23
C ALA A 39 13.28 -11.35 8.61
N GLN A 40 13.37 -11.42 7.27
CA GLN A 40 14.60 -11.24 6.52
C GLN A 40 14.33 -10.38 5.29
N LEU A 41 15.28 -9.50 4.96
CA LEU A 41 15.30 -8.67 3.77
C LEU A 41 16.66 -8.86 3.08
N THR A 42 16.67 -8.83 1.75
CA THR A 42 17.93 -8.79 0.99
C THR A 42 18.47 -7.36 0.91
N ALA A 43 19.72 -7.20 0.43
CA ALA A 43 20.41 -5.91 0.38
C ALA A 43 19.74 -4.82 -0.49
N ASP A 44 18.78 -5.20 -1.33
CA ASP A 44 18.02 -4.32 -2.21
C ASP A 44 16.54 -4.22 -1.83
N GLN A 45 16.17 -4.77 -0.68
CA GLN A 45 14.79 -4.80 -0.22
C GLN A 45 14.57 -3.89 0.99
N VAL A 46 13.41 -3.26 1.01
CA VAL A 46 12.89 -2.51 2.15
C VAL A 46 11.50 -3.01 2.50
N ALA A 47 11.15 -2.98 3.79
CA ALA A 47 9.81 -3.26 4.27
C ALA A 47 9.08 -1.95 4.57
N VAL A 48 7.94 -1.73 3.93
CA VAL A 48 7.07 -0.57 4.12
C VAL A 48 5.83 -1.01 4.86
N ARG A 49 5.57 -0.45 6.05
CA ARG A 49 4.33 -0.70 6.79
C ARG A 49 3.24 0.21 6.24
N VAL A 50 2.09 -0.36 5.90
CA VAL A 50 0.90 0.36 5.47
C VAL A 50 -0.25 0.01 6.41
N THR A 51 -0.94 1.03 6.90
CA THR A 51 -2.17 0.87 7.67
C THR A 51 -3.32 1.49 6.87
N VAL A 52 -4.35 0.70 6.61
CA VAL A 52 -5.57 1.13 5.94
C VAL A 52 -6.69 1.17 6.98
N ARG A 53 -7.37 2.31 7.08
CA ARG A 53 -8.55 2.47 7.93
C ARG A 53 -9.79 2.26 7.08
N LEU A 54 -10.66 1.36 7.49
CA LEU A 54 -11.85 0.93 6.75
C LEU A 54 -13.09 1.18 7.62
N PRO A 55 -14.20 1.66 7.03
CA PRO A 55 -15.46 1.69 7.76
C PRO A 55 -15.97 0.25 7.96
N VAL A 56 -16.54 -0.05 9.12
CA VAL A 56 -17.02 -1.41 9.46
C VAL A 56 -18.10 -1.89 8.49
N GLU A 57 -18.89 -0.97 7.94
CA GLU A 57 -19.93 -1.25 6.94
C GLU A 57 -19.39 -1.80 5.61
N ALA A 58 -18.10 -1.63 5.29
CA ALA A 58 -17.50 -2.23 4.10
C ALA A 58 -17.30 -3.76 4.22
N PHE A 59 -17.53 -4.33 5.40
CA PHE A 59 -17.57 -5.78 5.61
C PHE A 59 -18.99 -6.35 5.48
N ASP A 60 -19.98 -5.53 5.07
CA ASP A 60 -21.31 -6.00 4.71
C ASP A 60 -21.21 -6.92 3.47
N PRO A 61 -21.66 -8.19 3.54
CA PRO A 61 -21.63 -9.12 2.42
C PRO A 61 -22.34 -8.62 1.15
N LEU A 62 -23.27 -7.67 1.29
CA LEU A 62 -24.02 -7.07 0.19
C LEU A 62 -23.32 -5.86 -0.44
N ARG A 63 -22.24 -5.36 0.19
CA ARG A 63 -21.44 -4.20 -0.27
C ARG A 63 -19.94 -4.39 0.03
N PRO A 64 -19.29 -5.42 -0.56
CA PRO A 64 -17.92 -5.80 -0.20
C PRO A 64 -16.85 -4.92 -0.89
N GLU A 65 -17.04 -3.59 -0.89
CA GLU A 65 -16.12 -2.65 -1.53
C GLU A 65 -15.75 -1.50 -0.59
N ALA A 66 -14.45 -1.24 -0.46
CA ALA A 66 -13.92 -0.14 0.34
C ALA A 66 -12.91 0.66 -0.48
N LEU A 67 -13.10 1.98 -0.55
CA LEU A 67 -12.25 2.88 -1.30
C LEU A 67 -11.22 3.54 -0.39
N ILE A 68 -9.94 3.53 -0.79
CA ILE A 68 -8.87 4.23 -0.09
C ILE A 68 -8.87 5.68 -0.59
N VAL A 69 -9.31 6.61 0.27
CA VAL A 69 -9.18 8.06 0.02
C VAL A 69 -7.88 8.54 0.68
N VAL A 70 -6.99 9.18 -0.09
CA VAL A 70 -5.70 9.69 0.41
C VAL A 70 -5.76 11.21 0.38
N PRO A 71 -5.87 11.90 1.53
CA PRO A 71 -6.00 13.35 1.59
C PRO A 71 -4.96 14.08 0.73
N GLU A 72 -5.40 15.07 -0.03
CA GLU A 72 -4.62 15.80 -1.06
C GLU A 72 -3.28 16.36 -0.52
N GLU A 73 -3.25 16.68 0.77
CA GLU A 73 -2.09 17.20 1.52
C GLU A 73 -0.98 16.15 1.74
N LEU A 74 -1.26 14.86 1.55
CA LEU A 74 -0.31 13.74 1.65
C LEU A 74 0.24 13.29 0.28
N VAL A 75 -0.15 13.97 -0.81
CA VAL A 75 0.20 13.62 -2.18
C VAL A 75 1.55 14.23 -2.59
N GLN A 76 2.62 13.44 -2.52
CA GLN A 76 3.83 13.67 -3.35
C GLN A 76 4.03 12.67 -4.50
N ARG A 77 3.12 11.69 -4.76
CA ARG A 77 3.00 10.76 -5.94
C ARG A 77 2.10 9.52 -5.62
N PRO A 78 1.58 8.74 -6.60
CA PRO A 78 0.31 8.92 -7.30
C PRO A 78 -0.79 7.87 -6.98
N VAL A 79 -1.98 8.18 -7.51
CA VAL A 79 -3.24 7.43 -7.67
C VAL A 79 -4.16 7.43 -6.46
N GLU A 80 -5.11 8.35 -6.53
CA GLU A 80 -6.46 8.15 -6.01
C GLU A 80 -7.34 7.51 -7.08
N VAL A 81 -8.24 6.64 -6.65
CA VAL A 81 -9.25 5.96 -7.47
C VAL A 81 -10.60 6.51 -7.06
N GLU A 82 -11.43 6.89 -8.03
CA GLU A 82 -12.83 7.29 -7.85
C GLU A 82 -13.77 6.11 -8.14
N ALA A 83 -14.80 5.95 -7.32
CA ALA A 83 -15.92 5.03 -7.58
C ALA A 83 -17.10 5.79 -8.19
N THR A 84 -17.61 5.30 -9.31
CA THR A 84 -18.83 5.79 -9.97
C THR A 84 -19.97 4.79 -9.77
N GLU A 85 -21.20 5.28 -9.61
CA GLU A 85 -22.42 4.44 -9.57
C GLU A 85 -22.55 3.63 -10.87
N GLY A 86 -22.63 2.30 -10.75
CA GLY A 86 -23.06 1.41 -11.83
C GLY A 86 -24.58 1.33 -11.85
N ASN A 87 -25.18 1.64 -13.00
CA ASN A 87 -26.60 1.39 -13.28
C ASN A 87 -26.97 -0.10 -13.13
#